data_AF-S4PDM8-F1
#
_entry.id   AF-S4PDM8-F1
#
_cell.length_a   1.000
_cell.length_b   1.000
_cell.length_c   1.000
_cell.angle_alpha   90.00
_cell.angle_beta   90.00
_cell.angle_gamma   90.00
#
_symmetry.space_group_name_H-M   'P 1'
#
loop_
_entity.id
_entity.type
_entity.pdbx_description
1 polymer ?
#
loop_
_entity_poly.entity_id
_entity_poly.type
_entity_poly.pdbx_seq_one_letter_code
_entity_poly.pdbx_strand_id
1 'polypeptide(L)'
;MAVAPQGLDAVTTMMCGSCSNENAYKTVFMWYRLKERGGKVDFSPEEMASCMVNQPPGSPNLSILSFKGSFHGRTFGALSTTRSKPIHKLDCPAFDWPVAPFPRYKYPLNQFQSENHAEDNKCLEQVADTIEKYKMKGCPVAGVIVEPIQSEGGDYEASPYFFQKLQKICQNSEAAL
;
A
#
# COMPACT_ATOMS: atom_id res chain seq x y z
N MET A 1 13.58 21.05 -7.53
CA MET A 1 13.37 20.81 -6.09
C MET A 1 14.46 19.88 -5.59
N ALA A 2 15.28 20.29 -4.63
CA ALA A 2 16.43 19.49 -4.16
C ALA A 2 16.06 18.32 -3.23
N VAL A 3 14.77 18.15 -2.89
CA VAL A 3 14.29 17.20 -1.86
C VAL A 3 13.35 16.13 -2.42
N ALA A 4 12.83 16.31 -3.64
CA ALA A 4 11.93 15.34 -4.25
C ALA A 4 12.73 14.18 -4.89
N PRO A 5 12.33 12.91 -4.69
CA PRO A 5 12.89 11.80 -5.43
C PRO A 5 12.78 12.00 -6.95
N GLN A 6 13.66 11.33 -7.70
CA GLN A 6 13.66 11.40 -9.16
C GLN A 6 12.29 11.00 -9.73
N GLY A 7 11.76 11.81 -10.63
CA GLY A 7 10.47 11.56 -11.29
C GLY A 7 9.25 12.10 -10.54
N LEU A 8 9.41 12.67 -9.35
CA LEU A 8 8.34 13.33 -8.60
C LEU A 8 8.54 14.86 -8.62
N ASP A 9 7.53 15.59 -9.10
CA ASP A 9 7.56 17.04 -9.31
C ASP A 9 6.58 17.82 -8.40
N ALA A 10 5.91 17.13 -7.48
CA ALA A 10 5.02 17.71 -6.49
C ALA A 10 5.44 17.37 -5.05
N VAL A 11 5.25 18.32 -4.13
CA VAL A 11 5.49 18.14 -2.69
C VAL A 11 4.32 18.74 -1.91
N THR A 12 3.78 17.97 -0.96
CA THR A 12 2.80 18.45 0.02
C THR A 12 3.34 18.19 1.43
N THR A 13 3.39 19.22 2.26
CA THR A 13 3.92 19.12 3.63
C THR A 13 2.85 18.66 4.62
N MET A 14 3.24 17.83 5.58
CA MET A 14 2.38 17.29 6.64
C MET A 14 3.12 17.34 7.98
N MET A 15 2.38 17.33 9.09
CA MET A 15 2.95 17.54 10.43
C MET A 15 3.63 16.30 11.04
N CYS A 16 3.24 15.09 10.61
CA CYS A 16 3.83 13.84 11.12
C CYS A 16 3.68 12.71 10.09
N GLY A 17 4.40 11.61 10.29
CA GLY A 17 4.37 10.46 9.37
C GLY A 17 2.98 9.84 9.20
N SER A 18 2.15 9.81 10.25
CA SER A 18 0.78 9.28 10.14
C SER A 18 -0.09 10.13 9.21
N CYS A 19 -0.10 11.47 9.37
CA CYS A 19 -0.89 12.32 8.47
C CYS A 19 -0.28 12.42 7.06
N SER A 20 1.03 12.22 6.90
CA SER A 20 1.65 11.99 5.58
C SER A 20 1.04 10.77 4.89
N ASN A 21 1.00 9.61 5.56
CA ASN A 21 0.47 8.38 4.96
C ASN A 21 -1.04 8.46 4.70
N GLU A 22 -1.84 9.01 5.62
CA GLU A 22 -3.28 9.19 5.41
C GLU A 22 -3.59 10.07 4.18
N ASN A 23 -2.84 11.15 3.99
CA ASN A 23 -3.04 12.00 2.81
C ASN A 23 -2.47 11.39 1.53
N ALA A 24 -1.40 10.60 1.62
CA ALA A 24 -0.93 9.79 0.49
C ALA A 24 -2.01 8.79 0.05
N TYR A 25 -2.66 8.08 0.98
CA TYR A 25 -3.76 7.16 0.66
C TYR A 25 -4.93 7.86 -0.02
N LYS A 26 -5.37 9.01 0.52
CA LYS A 26 -6.42 9.81 -0.14
C LYS A 26 -6.02 10.24 -1.54
N THR A 27 -4.77 10.67 -1.74
CA THR A 27 -4.24 11.07 -3.06
C THR A 27 -4.29 9.89 -4.03
N VAL A 28 -3.87 8.71 -3.59
CA VAL A 28 -3.93 7.46 -4.38
C VAL A 28 -5.37 7.09 -4.72
N PHE A 29 -6.31 7.16 -3.77
CA PHE A 29 -7.72 6.86 -4.03
C PHE A 29 -8.35 7.86 -5.03
N MET A 30 -8.05 9.16 -4.88
CA MET A 30 -8.51 10.18 -5.82
C MET A 30 -7.93 9.95 -7.22
N TRP A 31 -6.64 9.64 -7.32
CA TRP A 31 -5.97 9.29 -8.59
C TRP A 31 -6.61 8.05 -9.24
N TYR A 32 -6.85 7.00 -8.46
CA TYR A 32 -7.45 5.77 -8.97
C TYR A 32 -8.86 6.02 -9.52
N ARG A 33 -9.70 6.76 -8.78
CA ARG A 33 -11.05 7.13 -9.24
C ARG A 33 -11.04 8.09 -10.43
N LEU A 34 -10.07 8.99 -10.51
CA LEU A 34 -9.88 9.86 -11.67
C LEU A 34 -9.59 9.03 -12.93
N LYS A 35 -8.72 8.01 -12.80
CA LYS A 35 -8.43 7.05 -13.87
C LYS A 35 -9.68 6.27 -14.29
N GLU A 36 -10.45 5.72 -13.34
CA GLU A 36 -11.70 4.99 -13.64
C GLU A 36 -12.74 5.87 -14.35
N ARG A 37 -12.80 7.17 -14.02
CA ARG A 37 -13.66 8.14 -14.70
C ARG A 37 -13.11 8.63 -16.05
N GLY A 38 -11.97 8.12 -16.51
CA GLY A 38 -11.34 8.55 -17.76
C GLY A 38 -10.83 10.00 -17.72
N GLY A 39 -10.37 10.46 -16.56
CA GLY A 39 -9.85 11.82 -16.37
C GLY A 39 -10.91 12.90 -16.15
N LYS A 40 -12.20 12.53 -16.10
CA LYS A 40 -13.30 13.48 -15.84
C LYS A 40 -13.29 13.95 -14.38
N VAL A 41 -13.46 15.27 -14.22
CA VAL A 41 -13.52 15.96 -12.92
C VAL A 41 -14.94 16.40 -12.55
N ASP A 42 -15.92 16.15 -13.42
CA ASP A 42 -17.33 16.29 -13.08
C ASP A 42 -17.79 15.07 -12.27
N PHE A 43 -18.49 15.33 -11.16
CA PHE A 43 -19.02 14.29 -10.27
C PHE A 43 -20.52 14.14 -10.46
N SER A 44 -21.03 12.90 -10.39
CA SER A 44 -22.47 12.69 -10.48
C SER A 44 -23.18 13.17 -9.20
N PRO A 45 -24.46 13.58 -9.29
CA PRO A 45 -25.24 13.89 -8.09
C PRO A 45 -25.30 12.72 -7.09
N GLU A 46 -25.28 11.48 -7.59
CA GLU A 46 -25.25 10.27 -6.76
C GLU A 46 -23.90 10.11 -6.03
N GLU A 47 -22.76 10.32 -6.70
CA GLU A 47 -21.44 10.33 -6.05
C GLU A 47 -21.37 11.40 -4.95
N MET A 48 -21.87 12.61 -5.24
CA MET A 48 -21.89 13.71 -4.27
C MET A 48 -22.80 13.45 -3.07
N ALA A 49 -23.97 12.83 -3.28
CA ALA A 49 -24.91 12.55 -2.21
C ALA A 49 -24.46 11.35 -1.34
N SER A 50 -24.01 10.26 -1.97
CA SER A 50 -23.61 9.04 -1.28
C SER A 50 -22.34 9.19 -0.44
N CYS A 51 -21.38 10.03 -0.86
CA CYS A 51 -20.16 10.25 -0.09
C CYS A 51 -20.43 10.90 1.29
N MET A 52 -21.46 11.75 1.39
CA MET A 52 -21.84 12.45 2.62
C MET A 52 -22.45 11.53 3.68
N VAL A 53 -22.81 10.30 3.29
CA VAL A 53 -23.33 9.25 4.18
C VAL A 53 -22.42 8.01 4.17
N ASN A 54 -21.18 8.15 3.73
CA ASN A 54 -20.16 7.11 3.68
C ASN A 54 -20.54 5.87 2.83
N GLN A 55 -21.28 6.07 1.74
CA GLN A 55 -21.72 4.99 0.85
C GLN A 55 -21.12 5.12 -0.56
N PRO A 56 -20.95 3.99 -1.29
CA PRO A 56 -20.68 4.01 -2.72
C PRO A 56 -21.85 4.65 -3.51
N PRO A 57 -21.60 5.20 -4.72
CA PRO A 57 -20.30 5.29 -5.39
C PRO A 57 -19.39 6.41 -4.88
N GLY A 58 -19.90 7.33 -4.05
CA GLY A 58 -19.17 8.51 -3.55
C GLY A 58 -18.03 8.20 -2.59
N SER A 59 -18.23 7.21 -1.71
CA SER A 59 -17.18 6.59 -0.89
C SER A 59 -16.87 5.21 -1.46
N PRO A 60 -15.90 5.09 -2.38
CA PRO A 60 -15.67 3.85 -3.11
C PRO A 60 -15.04 2.77 -2.22
N ASN A 61 -15.30 1.52 -2.55
CA ASN A 61 -14.64 0.38 -1.90
C ASN A 61 -13.28 0.12 -2.55
N LEU A 62 -12.25 0.83 -2.09
CA LEU A 62 -10.86 0.66 -2.53
C LEU A 62 -9.99 0.19 -1.37
N SER A 63 -8.82 -0.35 -1.71
CA SER A 63 -7.86 -0.82 -0.70
C SER A 63 -6.42 -0.36 -0.95
N ILE A 64 -5.65 -0.33 0.14
CA ILE A 64 -4.18 -0.21 0.10
C ILE A 64 -3.59 -1.54 0.57
N LEU A 65 -2.76 -2.16 -0.26
CA LEU A 65 -2.03 -3.36 0.12
C LEU A 65 -0.84 -2.97 1.00
N SER A 66 -0.66 -3.66 2.12
CA SER A 66 0.52 -3.53 2.96
C SER A 66 1.17 -4.89 3.24
N PHE A 67 2.24 -4.91 4.05
CA PHE A 67 3.04 -6.10 4.28
C PHE A 67 3.01 -6.57 5.74
N LYS A 68 3.11 -7.88 5.97
CA LYS A 68 3.32 -8.44 7.31
C LYS A 68 4.57 -7.81 7.96
N GLY A 69 4.48 -7.43 9.23
CA GLY A 69 5.55 -6.76 9.96
C GLY A 69 5.63 -5.24 9.75
N SER A 70 4.84 -4.64 8.87
CA SER A 70 4.97 -3.20 8.58
C SER A 70 4.55 -2.28 9.72
N PHE A 71 5.01 -1.03 9.69
CA PHE A 71 4.49 0.03 10.55
C PHE A 71 4.39 1.37 9.80
N HIS A 72 3.16 1.86 9.63
CA HIS A 72 2.89 3.08 8.85
C HIS A 72 2.17 4.15 9.67
N GLY A 73 2.01 3.95 10.98
CA GLY A 73 1.34 4.87 11.88
C GLY A 73 0.16 4.25 12.63
N ARG A 74 -0.57 5.09 13.35
CA ARG A 74 -1.59 4.67 14.33
C ARG A 74 -2.97 5.33 14.18
N THR A 75 -3.14 6.26 13.24
CA THR A 75 -4.48 6.73 12.82
C THR A 75 -5.21 5.63 12.03
N PHE A 76 -6.54 5.60 11.92
CA PHE A 76 -7.26 4.41 11.44
C PHE A 76 -6.83 3.87 10.06
N GLY A 77 -6.54 4.73 9.08
CA GLY A 77 -6.04 4.28 7.77
C GLY A 77 -4.61 3.74 7.87
N ALA A 78 -3.71 4.53 8.48
CA ALA A 78 -2.32 4.13 8.74
C ALA A 78 -2.24 2.83 9.55
N LEU A 79 -3.06 2.69 10.58
CA LEU A 79 -3.15 1.53 11.45
C LEU A 79 -3.68 0.31 10.69
N SER A 80 -4.60 0.49 9.75
CA SER A 80 -5.09 -0.59 8.90
C SER A 80 -3.96 -1.17 8.03
N THR A 81 -3.01 -0.34 7.61
CA THR A 81 -1.80 -0.78 6.88
C THR A 81 -0.64 -1.21 7.79
N THR A 82 -0.63 -0.90 9.09
CA THR A 82 0.37 -1.37 10.07
C THR A 82 0.12 -2.84 10.45
N ARG A 83 1.18 -3.66 10.51
CA ARG A 83 1.14 -5.10 10.85
C ARG A 83 2.28 -5.54 11.79
N SER A 84 2.76 -4.63 12.66
CA SER A 84 3.95 -4.87 13.49
C SER A 84 3.70 -5.71 14.76
N LYS A 85 2.82 -5.27 15.66
CA LYS A 85 2.57 -5.94 16.96
C LYS A 85 1.07 -5.96 17.31
N PRO A 86 0.56 -7.03 17.96
CA PRO A 86 -0.86 -7.11 18.33
C PRO A 86 -1.34 -5.93 19.18
N ILE A 87 -0.54 -5.50 20.17
CA ILE A 87 -0.89 -4.41 21.08
C ILE A 87 -1.06 -3.05 20.38
N HIS A 88 -0.52 -2.90 19.17
CA HIS A 88 -0.73 -1.68 18.38
C HIS A 88 -2.10 -1.65 17.71
N LYS A 89 -2.75 -2.81 17.53
CA LYS A 89 -3.98 -2.97 16.73
C LYS A 89 -5.21 -3.41 17.52
N LEU A 90 -5.00 -4.11 18.63
CA LEU A 90 -6.07 -4.67 19.44
C LEU A 90 -7.09 -3.59 19.81
N ASP A 91 -8.37 -3.96 19.84
CA ASP A 91 -9.51 -3.10 20.20
C ASP A 91 -9.79 -1.88 19.29
N CYS A 92 -9.05 -1.72 18.19
CA CYS A 92 -9.26 -0.66 17.21
C CYS A 92 -9.97 -1.19 15.94
N PRO A 93 -11.02 -0.54 15.44
CA PRO A 93 -11.56 -0.81 14.11
C PRO A 93 -10.48 -0.66 13.02
N ALA A 94 -10.59 -1.45 11.96
CA ALA A 94 -9.68 -1.43 10.84
C ALA A 94 -10.41 -1.73 9.52
N PHE A 95 -9.79 -1.34 8.40
CA PHE A 95 -10.27 -1.69 7.08
C PHE A 95 -9.85 -3.11 6.69
N ASP A 96 -10.74 -3.82 6.01
CA ASP A 96 -10.47 -5.14 5.40
C ASP A 96 -9.64 -4.98 4.12
N TRP A 97 -8.40 -4.50 4.29
CA TRP A 97 -7.43 -4.25 3.24
C TRP A 97 -6.37 -5.38 3.15
N PRO A 98 -5.83 -5.65 1.95
CA PRO A 98 -4.94 -6.77 1.74
C PRO A 98 -3.63 -6.66 2.50
N VAL A 99 -3.09 -7.83 2.86
CA VAL A 99 -1.75 -7.96 3.42
C VAL A 99 -0.98 -9.06 2.71
N ALA A 100 0.21 -8.73 2.22
CA ALA A 100 1.15 -9.67 1.60
C ALA A 100 2.31 -10.01 2.58
N PRO A 101 3.03 -11.13 2.41
CA PRO A 101 4.27 -11.36 3.15
C PRO A 101 5.38 -10.41 2.70
N PHE A 102 6.20 -9.94 3.64
CA PHE A 102 7.50 -9.32 3.36
C PHE A 102 8.59 -10.40 3.43
N PRO A 103 9.67 -10.33 2.61
CA PRO A 103 10.74 -11.31 2.65
C PRO A 103 11.32 -11.54 4.05
N ARG A 104 11.70 -12.78 4.35
CA ARG A 104 12.38 -13.19 5.59
C ARG A 104 13.65 -13.94 5.26
N TYR A 105 14.75 -13.20 5.23
CA TYR A 105 16.06 -13.73 4.83
C TYR A 105 16.70 -14.62 5.87
N LYS A 106 17.42 -15.62 5.37
CA LYS A 106 18.38 -16.41 6.13
C LYS A 106 19.74 -15.73 6.08
N TYR A 107 20.45 -15.82 7.20
CA TYR A 107 21.76 -15.21 7.40
C TYR A 107 22.77 -16.30 7.78
N PRO A 108 24.06 -16.14 7.38
CA PRO A 108 24.64 -15.01 6.65
C PRO A 108 24.21 -14.92 5.18
N LEU A 109 23.94 -13.70 4.66
CA LEU A 109 23.35 -13.48 3.33
C LEU A 109 24.13 -14.14 2.19
N ASN A 110 25.46 -14.13 2.26
CA ASN A 110 26.33 -14.69 1.23
C ASN A 110 26.21 -16.22 1.12
N GLN A 111 25.74 -16.91 2.16
CA GLN A 111 25.55 -18.36 2.19
C GLN A 111 24.16 -18.80 1.73
N PHE A 112 23.16 -17.93 1.82
CA PHE A 112 21.75 -18.24 1.54
C PHE A 112 21.19 -17.45 0.34
N GLN A 113 22.03 -17.10 -0.63
CA GLN A 113 21.64 -16.28 -1.77
C GLN A 113 20.49 -16.90 -2.57
N SER A 114 20.55 -18.22 -2.81
CA SER A 114 19.52 -18.93 -3.58
C SER A 114 18.19 -18.97 -2.83
N GLU A 115 18.21 -19.24 -1.53
CA GLU A 115 17.04 -19.29 -0.68
C GLU A 115 16.38 -17.92 -0.52
N ASN A 116 17.18 -16.86 -0.35
CA ASN A 116 16.68 -15.51 -0.21
C ASN A 116 16.11 -14.99 -1.53
N HIS A 117 16.71 -15.34 -2.67
CA HIS A 117 16.13 -15.03 -3.98
C HIS A 117 14.81 -15.80 -4.25
N ALA A 118 14.72 -17.06 -3.80
CA ALA A 118 13.47 -17.81 -3.86
C ALA A 118 12.38 -17.21 -2.96
N GLU A 119 12.73 -16.75 -1.76
CA GLU A 119 11.79 -16.06 -0.87
C GLU A 119 11.31 -14.73 -1.47
N ASP A 120 12.18 -13.96 -2.13
CA ASP A 120 11.77 -12.76 -2.88
C ASP A 120 10.71 -13.10 -3.93
N ASN A 121 10.99 -14.08 -4.79
CA ASN A 121 10.06 -14.49 -5.85
C ASN A 121 8.72 -14.96 -5.30
N LYS A 122 8.74 -15.75 -4.22
CA LYS A 122 7.54 -16.23 -3.53
C LYS A 122 6.72 -15.10 -2.90
N CYS A 123 7.35 -14.09 -2.33
CA CYS A 123 6.66 -12.92 -1.80
C CYS A 123 6.04 -12.08 -2.92
N LEU A 124 6.76 -11.89 -4.03
CA LEU A 124 6.28 -11.15 -5.20
C LEU A 124 5.08 -11.82 -5.87
N GLU A 125 5.09 -13.14 -6.02
CA GLU A 125 3.96 -13.93 -6.52
C GLU A 125 2.72 -13.72 -5.65
N GLN A 126 2.87 -13.80 -4.32
CA GLN A 126 1.76 -13.55 -3.40
C GLN A 126 1.24 -12.12 -3.43
N VAL A 127 2.08 -11.12 -3.73
CA VAL A 127 1.61 -9.74 -3.95
C VAL A 127 0.69 -9.69 -5.17
N ALA A 128 1.12 -10.25 -6.30
CA ALA A 128 0.34 -10.27 -7.53
C ALA A 128 -1.00 -11.00 -7.34
N ASP A 129 -0.98 -12.18 -6.73
CA ASP A 129 -2.19 -12.97 -6.43
C ASP A 129 -3.15 -12.21 -5.51
N THR A 130 -2.61 -11.51 -4.50
CA THR A 130 -3.42 -10.75 -3.55
C THR A 130 -4.11 -9.56 -4.24
N ILE A 131 -3.42 -8.86 -5.15
CA ILE A 131 -4.00 -7.76 -5.93
C ILE A 131 -5.17 -8.26 -6.78
N GLU A 132 -4.97 -9.34 -7.54
CA GLU A 132 -6.03 -9.90 -8.38
C GLU A 132 -7.22 -10.42 -7.56
N LYS A 133 -6.94 -11.09 -6.43
CA LYS A 133 -7.98 -11.57 -5.52
C LYS A 133 -8.87 -10.42 -5.00
N TYR A 134 -8.28 -9.29 -4.62
CA TYR A 134 -9.02 -8.15 -4.10
C TYR A 134 -9.80 -7.40 -5.18
N LYS A 135 -9.25 -7.35 -6.40
CA LYS A 135 -9.99 -6.88 -7.58
C LYS A 135 -11.24 -7.72 -7.83
N MET A 136 -11.14 -9.06 -7.81
CA MET A 136 -12.29 -9.96 -7.96
C MET A 136 -13.31 -9.84 -6.82
N LYS A 137 -12.87 -9.47 -5.62
CA LYS A 137 -13.74 -9.22 -4.46
C LYS A 137 -14.53 -7.90 -4.55
N GLY A 138 -14.27 -7.05 -5.55
CA GLY A 138 -14.87 -5.72 -5.66
C GLY A 138 -14.30 -4.72 -4.66
N CYS A 139 -13.06 -4.94 -4.20
CA CYS A 139 -12.29 -4.01 -3.36
C CYS A 139 -10.88 -3.83 -3.95
N PRO A 140 -10.75 -3.32 -5.20
CA PRO A 140 -9.48 -3.31 -5.90
C PRO A 140 -8.39 -2.54 -5.14
N VAL A 141 -7.15 -2.98 -5.33
CA VAL A 141 -5.97 -2.36 -4.73
C VAL A 141 -5.62 -1.11 -5.53
N ALA A 142 -5.83 0.07 -4.92
CA ALA A 142 -5.50 1.35 -5.54
C ALA A 142 -4.02 1.70 -5.37
N GLY A 143 -3.40 1.21 -4.30
CA GLY A 143 -1.97 1.38 -4.07
C GLY A 143 -1.37 0.36 -3.12
N VAL A 144 -0.05 0.32 -3.09
CA VAL A 144 0.78 -0.53 -2.25
C VAL A 144 1.67 0.36 -1.41
N ILE A 145 1.75 0.14 -0.10
CA ILE A 145 2.69 0.82 0.77
C ILE A 145 3.73 -0.17 1.30
N VAL A 146 5.01 0.23 1.26
CA VAL A 146 6.13 -0.58 1.72
C VAL A 146 7.24 0.28 2.33
N GLU A 147 7.87 -0.22 3.39
CA GLU A 147 9.12 0.35 3.93
C GLU A 147 10.32 -0.25 3.18
N PRO A 148 11.33 0.54 2.77
CA PRO A 148 12.56 -0.01 2.18
C PRO A 148 13.30 -0.99 3.10
N ILE A 149 13.22 -0.76 4.42
CA ILE A 149 13.64 -1.66 5.49
C ILE A 149 12.57 -1.53 6.57
N GLN A 150 11.90 -2.63 6.94
CA GLN A 150 10.87 -2.59 7.98
C GLN A 150 11.51 -2.30 9.33
N SER A 151 11.13 -1.24 10.03
CA SER A 151 11.73 -0.89 11.32
C SER A 151 11.02 -1.59 12.48
N GLU A 152 9.89 -1.04 12.95
CA GLU A 152 9.14 -1.53 14.14
C GLU A 152 8.75 -3.02 14.10
N GLY A 153 8.69 -3.59 12.89
CA GLY A 153 8.44 -5.01 12.66
C GLY A 153 9.57 -5.94 13.07
N GLY A 154 10.80 -5.45 13.15
CA GLY A 154 11.99 -6.23 13.49
C GLY A 154 13.15 -6.11 12.50
N ASP A 155 13.41 -4.93 11.94
CA ASP A 155 14.57 -4.62 11.10
C ASP A 155 14.76 -5.59 9.91
N TYR A 156 13.67 -5.78 9.14
CA TYR A 156 13.68 -6.68 7.99
C TYR A 156 14.00 -5.94 6.71
N GLU A 157 15.11 -6.30 6.08
CA GLU A 157 15.51 -5.84 4.74
C GLU A 157 14.96 -6.74 3.63
N ALA A 158 14.92 -6.20 2.42
CA ALA A 158 14.71 -6.95 1.19
C ALA A 158 15.67 -6.44 0.10
N SER A 159 15.88 -7.27 -0.92
CA SER A 159 16.84 -7.01 -1.96
C SER A 159 16.35 -5.89 -2.90
N PRO A 160 17.27 -5.16 -3.57
CA PRO A 160 16.89 -4.26 -4.65
C PRO A 160 16.06 -4.94 -5.74
N TYR A 161 16.32 -6.23 -6.01
CA TYR A 161 15.55 -7.03 -6.94
C TYR A 161 14.06 -7.12 -6.53
N PHE A 162 13.79 -7.38 -5.26
CA PHE A 162 12.43 -7.41 -4.73
C PHE A 162 11.70 -6.08 -4.99
N PHE A 163 12.28 -4.95 -4.62
CA PHE A 163 11.64 -3.64 -4.78
C PHE A 163 11.43 -3.25 -6.25
N GLN A 164 12.40 -3.54 -7.13
CA GLN A 164 12.27 -3.28 -8.57
C GLN A 164 11.16 -4.13 -9.20
N LYS A 165 11.02 -5.39 -8.77
CA LYS A 165 9.94 -6.27 -9.26
C LYS A 165 8.59 -5.87 -8.68
N LEU A 166 8.54 -5.45 -7.41
CA LEU A 166 7.33 -4.92 -6.79
C LEU A 166 6.81 -3.69 -7.55
N GLN A 167 7.71 -2.77 -7.93
CA GLN A 167 7.36 -1.61 -8.76
C GLN A 167 6.75 -2.03 -10.10
N LYS A 168 7.32 -3.03 -10.78
CA LYS A 168 6.77 -3.57 -12.03
C LYS A 168 5.39 -4.21 -11.85
N ILE A 169 5.17 -4.94 -10.76
CA ILE A 169 3.86 -5.51 -10.43
C ILE A 169 2.83 -4.39 -10.25
N CYS A 170 3.16 -3.36 -9.45
CA CYS A 170 2.25 -2.24 -9.21
C CYS A 170 1.91 -1.50 -10.51
N GLN A 171 2.90 -1.24 -11.38
CA GLN A 171 2.69 -0.65 -12.70
C GLN A 171 1.75 -1.47 -13.57
N ASN A 172 1.98 -2.79 -13.66
CA ASN A 172 1.17 -3.70 -14.48
C ASN A 172 -0.26 -3.84 -13.96
N SER A 173 -0.44 -3.80 -12.64
CA SER A 173 -1.75 -3.82 -11.98
C SER A 173 -2.40 -2.45 -11.86
N GLU A 174 -1.75 -1.40 -12.38
CA GLU A 174 -2.15 0.00 -12.29
C GLU A 174 -2.47 0.47 -10.86
N ALA A 175 -1.69 0.01 -9.89
CA ALA A 175 -1.70 0.44 -8.51
C ALA A 175 -0.54 1.42 -8.27
N ALA A 176 -0.75 2.43 -7.43
CA ALA A 176 0.33 3.31 -6.99
C ALA A 176 1.30 2.55 -6.07
N LEU A 177 2.60 2.88 -6.11
CA LEU A 177 3.61 2.41 -5.16
C LEU A 177 4.25 3.61 -4.46
#